data_AF-Q0MX61-F1
#
_entry.id   AF-Q0MX61-F1
#
_cell.length_a   1.000
_cell.length_b   1.000
_cell.length_c   1.000
_cell.angle_alpha   90.00
_cell.angle_beta   90.00
_cell.angle_gamma   90.00
#
_symmetry.space_group_name_H-M   'P 1'
#
loop_
_entity.id
_entity.type
_entity.pdbx_description
1 polymer ?
#
loop_
_entity_poly.entity_id
_entity_poly.type
_entity_poly.pdbx_seq_one_letter_code
_entity_poly.pdbx_strand_id
1 'polypeptide(L)' 'KGVMKAIGEIKDFFQSDPLGKKLVEVMKEVGSVCQMVRKKARMALKEYVRKLIKEDE' A
#
# COMPACT_ATOMS: atom_id res chain seq x y z
N LYS A 1 10.19 29.34 6.60
CA LYS A 1 11.04 28.94 5.44
C LYS A 1 11.70 27.55 5.60
N GLY A 2 11.90 27.01 6.82
CA GLY A 2 12.61 25.72 7.01
C GLY A 2 11.83 24.46 6.63
N VAL A 3 10.51 24.42 6.84
CA VAL A 3 9.71 23.19 6.62
C VAL A 3 9.65 22.78 5.14
N MET A 4 9.43 23.74 4.24
CA MET A 4 9.42 23.45 2.79
C MET A 4 10.78 22.96 2.28
N LYS A 5 11.88 23.47 2.85
CA LYS A 5 13.23 23.02 2.52
C LYS A 5 13.46 21.57 2.97
N ALA A 6 13.08 21.23 4.20
CA ALA A 6 13.19 19.86 4.71
C ALA A 6 12.35 18.87 3.90
N ILE A 7 11.14 19.25 3.47
CA ILE A 7 10.31 18.42 2.59
C ILE A 7 10.99 18.22 1.22
N GLY A 8 11.61 19.27 0.67
CA GLY A 8 12.39 19.20 -0.56
C GLY A 8 13.56 18.22 -0.45
N GLU A 9 14.35 18.31 0.61
CA GLU A 9 15.50 17.43 0.85
C GLU A 9 15.08 15.96 1.02
N ILE A 10 13.98 15.70 1.73
CA ILE A 10 13.43 14.35 1.88
C ILE A 10 12.95 13.81 0.52
N LYS A 11 12.25 14.64 -0.26
CA LYS A 11 11.81 14.26 -1.60
C LYS A 11 13.01 13.93 -2.50
N ASP A 12 14.03 14.77 -2.49
CA ASP A 12 15.24 14.60 -3.30
C ASP A 12 16.01 13.34 -2.89
N PHE A 13 16.06 13.01 -1.59
CA PHE A 13 16.62 11.74 -1.11
C PHE A 13 15.91 10.54 -1.77
N PHE A 14 14.59 10.46 -1.70
CA PHE A 14 13.86 9.34 -2.30
C PHE A 14 13.93 9.28 -3.83
N GLN A 15 14.16 10.42 -4.50
CA GLN A 15 14.18 10.50 -5.96
C GLN A 15 15.56 10.32 -6.59
N SER A 16 16.61 10.80 -5.93
CA SER A 16 17.94 10.94 -6.52
C SER A 16 19.00 10.11 -5.80
N ASP A 17 18.87 9.89 -4.49
CA ASP A 17 19.83 9.10 -3.72
C ASP A 17 19.69 7.59 -3.99
N PRO A 18 20.80 6.85 -4.19
CA PRO A 18 20.75 5.40 -4.43
C PRO A 18 20.07 4.60 -3.32
N LEU A 19 20.25 4.97 -2.05
CA LEU A 19 19.57 4.31 -0.92
C LEU A 19 18.09 4.68 -0.88
N GLY A 20 17.77 5.96 -1.13
CA GLY A 20 16.40 6.42 -1.25
C GLY A 20 15.61 5.68 -2.32
N LYS A 21 16.21 5.46 -3.50
CA LYS A 21 15.62 4.66 -4.59
C LYS A 21 15.37 3.21 -4.19
N LYS A 22 16.33 2.55 -3.55
CA LYS A 22 16.15 1.18 -3.04
C LYS A 22 15.01 1.10 -2.03
N LEU A 23 14.91 2.08 -1.13
CA LEU A 23 13.81 2.13 -0.17
C LEU A 23 12.44 2.29 -0.86
N VAL A 24 12.36 3.11 -1.92
CA VAL A 24 11.14 3.21 -2.74
C VAL A 24 10.78 1.88 -3.38
N GLU A 25 11.74 1.12 -3.89
CA GLU A 25 11.49 -0.21 -4.48
C GLU A 25 10.94 -1.20 -3.45
N VAL A 26 11.57 -1.30 -2.28
CA VAL A 26 11.09 -2.15 -1.17
C VAL A 26 9.67 -1.74 -0.75
N MET A 27 9.39 -0.43 -0.66
CA MET A 27 8.05 0.05 -0.29
C MET A 27 6.99 -0.27 -1.36
N LYS A 28 7.36 -0.30 -2.65
CA LYS A 28 6.46 -0.75 -3.72
C LYS A 28 6.14 -2.24 -3.59
N GLU A 29 7.13 -3.07 -3.29
CA GLU A 29 6.93 -4.50 -3.05
C GLU A 29 6.00 -4.73 -1.86
N VAL A 30 6.24 -4.06 -0.72
CA VAL A 30 5.36 -4.11 0.45
C VAL A 30 3.94 -3.66 0.07
N GLY A 31 3.81 -2.57 -0.68
CA GLY A 31 2.52 -2.09 -1.19
C GLY A 31 1.79 -3.14 -2.04
N SER A 32 2.51 -3.87 -2.89
CA SER A 32 1.93 -4.94 -3.72
C SER A 32 1.39 -6.10 -2.87
N VAL A 33 2.13 -6.51 -1.83
CA VAL A 33 1.70 -7.56 -0.89
C VAL A 33 0.45 -7.11 -0.13
N CYS A 34 0.44 -5.88 0.39
CA CYS A 34 -0.72 -5.29 1.05
C CYS A 34 -1.95 -5.26 0.13
N GLN A 35 -1.79 -4.91 -1.15
CA GLN A 35 -2.88 -4.94 -2.12
C GLN A 35 -3.41 -6.36 -2.35
N MET A 36 -2.53 -7.35 -2.44
CA MET A 36 -2.92 -8.76 -2.58
C MET A 36 -3.72 -9.24 -1.36
N VAL A 37 -3.24 -8.95 -0.15
CA VAL A 37 -3.94 -9.27 1.10
C VAL A 37 -5.32 -8.62 1.13
N ARG A 38 -5.41 -7.33 0.79
CA ARG A 38 -6.69 -6.60 0.71
C ARG A 38 -7.67 -7.24 -0.27
N LYS A 39 -7.20 -7.66 -1.45
CA LYS A 39 -8.04 -8.36 -2.44
C LYS A 39 -8.57 -9.69 -1.90
N LYS A 40 -7.70 -10.51 -1.27
CA LYS A 40 -8.11 -11.78 -0.67
C LYS A 40 -9.13 -11.58 0.45
N ALA A 41 -8.90 -10.63 1.35
CA ALA A 41 -9.84 -10.29 2.41
C ALA A 41 -11.21 -9.86 1.84
N ARG A 42 -11.22 -9.00 0.82
CA ARG A 42 -12.46 -8.55 0.17
C ARG A 42 -13.22 -9.69 -0.50
N MET A 43 -12.51 -10.63 -1.14
CA MET A 43 -13.15 -11.81 -1.74
C MET A 43 -13.76 -12.72 -0.68
N ALA A 44 -13.02 -13.03 0.38
CA ALA A 44 -13.51 -13.87 1.46
C ALA A 44 -14.76 -13.26 2.13
N LEU A 45 -14.73 -11.94 2.38
CA LEU A 45 -15.88 -11.22 2.91
C LEU A 45 -17.08 -11.28 1.95
N LYS A 46 -16.86 -11.08 0.64
CA LYS A 46 -17.94 -11.14 -0.36
C LYS A 46 -18.57 -12.53 -0.43
N GLU A 47 -17.76 -13.58 -0.34
CA GLU A 47 -18.24 -14.96 -0.31
C GLU A 47 -19.05 -15.23 0.96
N TYR A 48 -18.53 -14.79 2.11
CA TYR A 48 -19.21 -14.91 3.40
C TYR A 48 -20.60 -14.24 3.37
N VAL A 49 -20.67 -12.98 2.93
CA VAL A 49 -21.95 -12.25 2.81
C VAL A 49 -22.91 -12.94 1.85
N ARG A 50 -22.43 -13.49 0.73
CA ARG A 50 -23.29 -14.26 -0.19
C ARG A 50 -23.84 -15.54 0.42
N LYS A 51 -23.09 -16.23 1.28
CA LYS A 51 -23.58 -17.40 2.00
C LYS A 51 -24.69 -17.01 2.96
N LEU A 52 -24.47 -15.95 3.74
CA LEU A 52 -25.49 -15.43 4.67
C LEU A 52 -26.80 -15.08 3.96
N ILE A 53 -26.76 -14.39 2.82
CA ILE A 53 -27.98 -14.03 2.07
C ILE A 53 -28.74 -15.29 1.60
N LYS A 54 -28.02 -16.33 1.16
CA LYS A 54 -28.64 -17.58 0.71
C LYS A 54 -29.20 -18.44 1.83
N GLU A 55 -28.68 -18.29 3.05
CA GLU A 55 -29.18 -18.99 4.24
C GLU A 55 -30.43 -18.30 4.81
N ASP A 56 -30.65 -17.03 4.48
CA ASP A 56 -31.81 -16.21 4.88
C ASP A 56 -33.00 -16.32 3.90
N GLU A 57 -32.77 -16.82 2.66
CA GLU A 57 -33.80 -17.22 1.68
C GLU A 57 -34.34 -18.64 1.93
#